data_AF-A0A9R0HVI2-F1
#
_entry.id   AF-A0A9R0HVI2-F1
#
_cell.length_a   1.000
_cell.length_b   1.000
_cell.length_c   1.000
_cell.angle_alpha   90.00
_cell.angle_beta   90.00
_cell.angle_gamma   90.00
#
_symmetry.space_group_name_H-M   'P 1'
#
loop_
_entity.id
_entity.type
_entity.pdbx_description
1 polymer ?
#
loop_
_entity_poly.entity_id
_entity_poly.type
_entity_poly.pdbx_seq_one_letter_code
_entity_poly.pdbx_strand_id
1 'polypeptide(L)'
;MASPHATVCVDDTIYWPPRTIKDDEKSIVELNLVSGQMKKNAVTNLLIGYSEVYMYRIKGCLSLCCMKYVNGDYNRPFYDIWRLKKHDDDWGSWEKIFSLNIKGMMRLLWLHETGKCLVLYKEGQLMLHDPSQHEKDIDDFDTQENEQESEEEESPLAYAQVVGEYAESLMSPYGILYDYDSLLSRE
;
A
#
# COMPACT_ATOMS: atom_id res chain seq x y z
N MET A 1 -6.60 -7.86 13.48
CA MET A 1 -5.87 -7.39 12.29
C MET A 1 -5.04 -8.55 11.77
N ALA A 2 -5.33 -9.06 10.57
CA ALA A 2 -4.64 -10.23 10.03
C ALA A 2 -3.17 -9.91 9.73
N SER A 3 -2.30 -10.85 10.07
CA SER A 3 -0.83 -10.73 10.02
C SER A 3 -0.32 -10.56 8.57
N PRO A 4 0.81 -9.85 8.34
CA PRO A 4 1.15 -9.24 7.05
C PRO A 4 1.75 -10.16 5.98
N HIS A 5 1.72 -11.47 6.16
CA HIS A 5 2.24 -12.42 5.16
C HIS A 5 1.17 -12.75 4.12
N ALA A 6 0.57 -11.73 3.53
CA ALA A 6 -0.48 -11.91 2.54
C ALA A 6 0.12 -12.56 1.30
N THR A 7 -0.43 -13.72 0.92
CA THR A 7 -0.18 -14.33 -0.38
C THR A 7 -0.67 -13.42 -1.48
N VAL A 8 0.08 -13.34 -2.57
CA VAL A 8 -0.30 -12.54 -3.74
C VAL A 8 -0.49 -13.46 -4.92
N CYS A 9 -1.60 -13.30 -5.64
CA CYS A 9 -1.83 -13.98 -6.90
C CYS A 9 -1.57 -12.99 -8.05
N VAL A 10 -0.68 -13.36 -8.96
CA VAL A 10 -0.41 -12.63 -10.21
C VAL A 10 -0.52 -13.63 -11.36
N ASP A 11 -1.40 -13.32 -12.31
CA ASP A 11 -1.80 -14.23 -13.38
C ASP A 11 -2.19 -15.60 -12.81
N ASP A 12 -1.53 -16.68 -13.22
CA ASP A 12 -1.78 -18.04 -12.73
C ASP A 12 -0.79 -18.48 -11.63
N THR A 13 -0.12 -17.54 -10.96
CA THR A 13 0.93 -17.86 -9.97
C THR A 13 0.65 -17.24 -8.60
N ILE A 14 0.68 -18.07 -7.57
CA ILE A 14 0.59 -17.64 -6.17
C ILE A 14 2.00 -17.45 -5.63
N TYR A 15 2.21 -16.36 -4.90
CA TYR A 15 3.47 -15.99 -4.29
C TYR A 15 3.35 -15.85 -2.78
N TRP A 16 4.41 -16.28 -2.07
CA TRP A 16 4.56 -16.11 -0.63
C TRP A 16 5.80 -15.27 -0.30
N PRO A 17 5.68 -14.29 0.61
CA PRO A 17 6.81 -13.48 1.03
C PRO A 17 7.86 -14.31 1.77
N PRO A 18 9.10 -13.80 1.88
CA PRO A 18 10.08 -14.35 2.80
C PRO A 18 9.49 -14.43 4.21
N ARG A 19 9.66 -15.57 4.89
CA ARG A 19 9.15 -15.77 6.25
C ARG A 19 9.86 -14.89 7.27
N THR A 20 11.17 -14.70 7.08
CA THR A 20 11.97 -13.77 7.85
C THR A 20 12.97 -13.07 6.94
N ILE A 21 13.36 -11.86 7.30
CA ILE A 21 14.42 -11.10 6.63
C ILE A 21 15.76 -11.29 7.36
N LYS A 22 15.74 -12.00 8.49
CA LYS A 22 16.93 -12.27 9.32
C LYS A 22 17.62 -13.58 8.94
N ASP A 23 16.92 -14.50 8.27
CA ASP A 23 17.52 -15.72 7.77
C ASP A 23 18.40 -15.43 6.55
N ASP A 24 19.49 -16.19 6.44
CA ASP A 24 20.43 -16.14 5.31
C ASP A 24 19.74 -16.46 3.97
N GLU A 25 18.53 -17.06 4.02
CA GLU A 25 17.79 -17.50 2.86
C GLU A 25 16.54 -16.64 2.60
N LYS A 26 16.77 -15.42 2.12
CA LYS A 26 15.72 -14.50 1.67
C LYS A 26 15.18 -14.96 0.31
N SER A 27 14.12 -15.74 0.32
CA SER A 27 13.49 -16.27 -0.90
C SER A 27 11.99 -16.01 -0.96
N ILE A 28 11.49 -15.81 -2.16
CA ILE A 28 10.05 -15.84 -2.48
C ILE A 28 9.72 -17.23 -3.01
N VAL A 29 8.65 -17.82 -2.50
CA VAL A 29 8.11 -19.08 -3.03
C VAL A 29 7.02 -18.73 -4.03
N GLU A 30 7.01 -19.43 -5.17
CA GLU A 30 5.95 -19.33 -6.17
C GLU A 30 5.34 -20.70 -6.45
N LEU A 31 4.03 -20.72 -6.72
CA LEU A 31 3.28 -21.89 -7.16
C LEU A 31 2.50 -21.52 -8.42
N ASN A 32 2.87 -22.10 -9.55
CA ASN A 32 2.12 -21.97 -10.78
C ASN A 32 0.93 -22.93 -10.76
N LEU A 33 -0.29 -22.39 -10.88
CA LEU A 33 -1.53 -23.14 -10.77
C LEU A 33 -1.85 -23.99 -12.01
N VAL A 34 -1.29 -23.63 -13.17
CA VAL A 34 -1.50 -24.37 -14.43
C VAL A 34 -0.58 -25.58 -14.51
N SER A 35 0.70 -25.41 -14.21
CA SER A 35 1.69 -26.50 -14.24
C SER A 35 1.77 -27.28 -12.93
N GLY A 36 1.22 -26.73 -11.84
CA GLY A 36 1.35 -27.28 -10.48
C GLY A 36 2.78 -27.19 -9.92
N GLN A 37 3.71 -26.52 -10.61
CA GLN A 37 5.10 -26.45 -10.20
C GLN A 37 5.31 -25.38 -9.13
N MET A 38 6.08 -25.76 -8.10
CA MET A 38 6.54 -24.84 -7.06
C MET A 38 8.02 -24.55 -7.25
N LYS A 39 8.40 -23.27 -7.20
CA LYS A 39 9.80 -22.82 -7.28
C LYS A 39 10.10 -21.90 -6.09
N LYS A 40 11.38 -21.86 -5.72
CA LYS A 40 11.91 -20.98 -4.67
C LYS A 40 12.95 -20.08 -5.30
N ASN A 41 12.74 -18.78 -5.23
CA ASN A 41 13.54 -17.80 -5.92
C ASN A 41 14.23 -16.86 -4.94
N ALA A 42 15.55 -16.75 -5.04
CA ALA A 42 16.35 -15.95 -4.13
C ALA A 42 16.21 -14.44 -4.45
N VAL A 43 16.07 -13.62 -3.40
CA VAL A 43 15.97 -12.16 -3.48
C VAL A 43 17.00 -11.48 -2.56
N THR A 44 18.14 -12.15 -2.34
CA THR A 44 19.12 -11.84 -1.29
C THR A 44 19.65 -10.41 -1.35
N ASN A 45 20.05 -9.92 -2.53
CA ASN A 45 20.63 -8.58 -2.69
C ASN A 45 19.59 -7.46 -2.56
N LEU A 46 18.37 -7.69 -3.03
CA LEU A 46 17.30 -6.70 -3.01
C LEU A 46 16.87 -6.34 -1.58
N LEU A 47 16.91 -7.31 -0.68
CA LEU A 47 16.36 -7.19 0.67
C LEU A 47 17.40 -6.83 1.74
N ILE A 48 18.59 -6.40 1.35
CA ILE A 48 19.63 -5.95 2.29
C ILE A 48 19.23 -4.59 2.90
N GLY A 49 19.30 -4.48 4.22
CA GLY A 49 19.00 -3.22 4.94
C GLY A 49 17.52 -2.94 5.20
N TYR A 50 16.62 -3.81 4.76
CA TYR A 50 15.19 -3.73 5.09
C TYR A 50 14.85 -4.54 6.33
N SER A 51 13.91 -4.04 7.13
CA SER A 51 13.38 -4.71 8.33
C SER A 51 12.15 -5.54 8.03
N GLU A 52 11.31 -5.11 7.09
CA GLU A 52 10.05 -5.77 6.72
C GLU A 52 9.84 -5.75 5.21
N VAL A 53 9.13 -6.76 4.69
CA VAL A 53 8.82 -6.92 3.27
C VAL A 53 7.40 -7.43 3.14
N TYR A 54 6.64 -6.73 2.32
CA TYR A 54 5.26 -7.05 1.99
C TYR A 54 5.14 -7.26 0.49
N MET A 55 4.24 -8.15 0.06
CA MET A 55 4.00 -8.42 -1.35
C MET A 55 2.68 -7.79 -1.78
N TYR A 56 2.67 -7.24 -2.99
CA TYR A 56 1.48 -6.65 -3.61
C TYR A 56 1.42 -6.99 -5.10
N ARG A 57 0.23 -6.88 -5.67
CA ARG A 57 0.02 -6.83 -7.12
C ARG A 57 -0.17 -5.37 -7.51
N ILE A 58 0.72 -4.84 -8.35
CA ILE A 58 0.62 -3.45 -8.85
C ILE A 58 0.68 -3.48 -10.36
N LYS A 59 -0.34 -2.92 -11.01
CA LYS A 59 -0.49 -2.87 -12.47
C LYS A 59 -0.28 -4.24 -13.12
N GLY A 60 -0.82 -5.29 -12.49
CA GLY A 60 -0.68 -6.66 -12.97
C GLY A 60 0.68 -7.32 -12.72
N CYS A 61 1.63 -6.66 -12.07
CA CYS A 61 2.95 -7.23 -11.79
C CYS A 61 3.14 -7.55 -10.30
N LEU A 62 3.97 -8.54 -10.03
CA LEU A 62 4.46 -8.80 -8.68
C LEU A 62 5.31 -7.62 -8.18
N SER A 63 5.00 -7.13 -6.99
CA SER A 63 5.68 -6.00 -6.37
C SER A 63 5.99 -6.27 -4.90
N LEU A 64 7.07 -5.66 -4.41
CA LEU A 64 7.50 -5.68 -3.02
C LEU A 64 7.42 -4.29 -2.43
N CYS A 65 6.90 -4.18 -1.21
CA CYS A 65 7.01 -3.01 -0.37
C CYS A 65 7.99 -3.33 0.75
N CYS A 66 9.19 -2.79 0.66
CA CYS A 66 10.28 -3.03 1.58
C CYS A 66 10.38 -1.86 2.57
N MET A 67 10.25 -2.13 3.86
CA MET A 67 10.33 -1.11 4.91
C MET A 67 11.70 -1.13 5.56
N LYS A 68 12.26 0.04 5.87
CA LYS A 68 13.45 0.20 6.70
C LYS A 68 13.27 1.39 7.64
N TYR A 69 14.10 1.43 8.67
CA TYR A 69 14.21 2.57 9.57
C TYR A 69 15.51 3.30 9.28
N VAL A 70 15.44 4.62 9.10
CA VAL A 70 16.64 5.44 8.84
C VAL A 70 17.30 5.77 10.18
N ASN A 71 18.59 5.49 10.32
CA ASN A 71 19.39 5.77 11.53
C ASN A 71 18.81 5.19 12.84
N GLY A 72 18.03 4.11 12.76
CA GLY A 72 17.38 3.50 13.92
C GLY A 72 16.19 4.29 14.47
N ASP A 73 15.73 5.33 13.75
CA ASP A 73 14.52 6.06 14.12
C ASP A 73 13.27 5.26 13.73
N TYR A 74 12.68 4.60 14.73
CA TYR A 74 11.47 3.81 14.57
C TYR A 74 10.23 4.67 14.23
N ASN A 75 10.31 6.00 14.39
CA ASN A 75 9.21 6.91 14.09
C ASN A 75 9.24 7.42 12.64
N ARG A 76 10.21 6.98 11.83
CA ARG A 76 10.36 7.40 10.43
C ARG A 76 10.56 6.19 9.53
N PRO A 77 9.52 5.36 9.36
CA PRO A 77 9.58 4.23 8.44
C PRO A 77 9.70 4.74 7.00
N PHE A 78 10.65 4.16 6.27
CA PHE A 78 10.88 4.44 4.87
C PHE A 78 10.49 3.22 4.06
N TYR A 79 9.62 3.41 3.07
CA TYR A 79 9.13 2.33 2.23
C TYR A 79 9.71 2.47 0.82
N ASP A 80 10.31 1.40 0.32
CA ASP A 80 10.74 1.28 -1.07
C ASP A 80 9.84 0.29 -1.79
N ILE A 81 9.21 0.74 -2.87
CA ILE A 81 8.30 -0.08 -3.66
C ILE A 81 9.05 -0.54 -4.90
N TRP A 82 9.22 -1.86 -5.01
CA TRP A 82 9.90 -2.55 -6.11
C TRP A 82 8.89 -3.35 -6.92
N ARG A 83 9.11 -3.44 -8.23
CA ARG A 83 8.32 -4.26 -9.15
C ARG A 83 9.23 -5.20 -9.90
N LEU A 84 8.78 -6.44 -10.08
CA LEU A 84 9.48 -7.41 -10.92
C LEU A 84 9.19 -7.08 -12.40
N LYS A 85 10.24 -6.87 -13.20
CA LYS A 85 10.10 -6.79 -14.66
C LYS A 85 9.72 -8.18 -15.18
N LYS A 86 8.93 -8.23 -16.26
CA LYS A 86 8.20 -9.42 -16.73
C LYS A 86 9.03 -10.72 -16.84
N HIS A 87 8.24 -11.79 -16.76
CA HIS A 87 8.40 -13.22 -16.42
C HIS A 87 9.43 -14.15 -17.10
N ASP A 88 10.55 -13.70 -17.67
CA ASP A 88 11.50 -14.64 -18.31
C ASP A 88 12.58 -15.18 -17.32
N ASP A 89 12.14 -15.64 -16.15
CA ASP A 89 12.96 -16.26 -15.09
C ASP A 89 14.04 -15.37 -14.43
N ASP A 90 14.18 -14.11 -14.83
CA ASP A 90 15.17 -13.19 -14.23
C ASP A 90 14.65 -12.53 -12.93
N TRP A 91 14.79 -13.25 -11.83
CA TRP A 91 14.54 -12.74 -10.47
C TRP A 91 15.51 -11.64 -10.02
N GLY A 92 16.54 -11.35 -10.81
CA GLY A 92 17.41 -10.19 -10.62
C GLY A 92 16.81 -8.89 -11.15
N SER A 93 15.78 -8.95 -11.99
CA SER A 93 15.23 -7.80 -12.72
C SER A 93 14.15 -7.04 -11.94
N TRP A 94 14.44 -6.65 -10.71
CA TRP A 94 13.59 -5.74 -9.94
C TRP A 94 13.87 -4.28 -10.29
N GLU A 95 12.83 -3.47 -10.44
CA GLU A 95 12.92 -2.03 -10.56
C GLU A 95 12.21 -1.33 -9.42
N LYS A 96 12.84 -0.27 -8.92
CA LYS A 96 12.20 0.60 -7.94
C LYS A 96 11.21 1.50 -8.65
N ILE A 97 9.94 1.50 -8.21
CA ILE A 97 8.90 2.36 -8.76
C ILE A 97 8.91 3.72 -8.05
N PHE A 98 8.84 3.71 -6.72
CA PHE A 98 8.86 4.92 -5.89
C PHE A 98 9.35 4.60 -4.48
N SER A 99 9.64 5.65 -3.72
CA SER A 99 9.90 5.56 -2.28
C SER A 99 8.88 6.43 -1.57
N LEU A 100 8.44 5.99 -0.40
CA LEU A 100 7.57 6.75 0.47
C LEU A 100 8.30 6.99 1.79
N ASN A 101 8.71 8.24 2.00
CA ASN A 101 9.23 8.68 3.28
C ASN A 101 8.06 9.14 4.14
N ILE A 102 7.74 8.35 5.15
CA ILE A 102 6.65 8.67 6.04
C ILE A 102 7.22 9.41 7.26
N LYS A 103 7.08 10.74 7.29
CA LYS A 103 7.43 11.56 8.46
C LYS A 103 6.29 11.50 9.50
N GLY A 104 6.65 11.47 10.78
CA GLY A 104 5.70 11.56 11.90
C GLY A 104 4.92 10.27 12.17
N MET A 105 3.75 10.38 12.83
CA MET A 105 2.87 9.25 13.20
C MET A 105 2.07 8.67 12.02
N MET A 106 2.61 8.75 10.81
CA MET A 106 1.96 8.19 9.65
C MET A 106 2.33 6.71 9.50
N ARG A 107 1.39 5.88 9.00
CA ARG A 107 1.63 4.45 8.74
C ARG A 107 1.03 4.02 7.41
N LEU A 108 1.80 3.31 6.59
CA LEU A 108 1.26 2.64 5.41
C LEU A 108 0.35 1.48 5.85
N LEU A 109 -0.92 1.53 5.45
CA LEU A 109 -1.89 0.48 5.75
C LEU A 109 -2.09 -0.46 4.57
N TRP A 110 -2.14 0.09 3.36
CA TRP A 110 -2.43 -0.67 2.15
C TRP A 110 -1.82 -0.03 0.92
N LEU A 111 -1.39 -0.86 -0.03
CA LEU A 111 -0.94 -0.44 -1.35
C LEU A 111 -1.88 -0.99 -2.41
N HIS A 112 -2.59 -0.09 -3.09
CA HIS A 112 -3.55 -0.44 -4.11
C HIS A 112 -2.87 -0.81 -5.43
N GLU A 113 -3.53 -1.62 -6.26
CA GLU A 113 -2.98 -2.10 -7.54
C GLU A 113 -2.68 -0.97 -8.54
N THR A 114 -3.29 0.20 -8.38
CA THR A 114 -2.99 1.39 -9.17
C THR A 114 -1.66 2.05 -8.81
N GLY A 115 -1.08 1.69 -7.65
CA GLY A 115 0.10 2.34 -7.06
C GLY A 115 -0.22 3.41 -6.03
N LYS A 116 -1.50 3.60 -5.67
CA LYS A 116 -1.94 4.53 -4.61
C LYS A 116 -1.80 3.88 -3.23
N CYS A 117 -1.45 4.67 -2.23
CA CYS A 117 -1.20 4.22 -0.86
C CYS A 117 -2.32 4.68 0.06
N LEU A 118 -2.93 3.75 0.81
CA LEU A 118 -3.75 4.13 1.96
C LEU A 118 -2.81 4.31 3.16
N VAL A 119 -2.79 5.51 3.70
CA VAL A 119 -1.98 5.87 4.86
C VAL A 119 -2.89 6.28 6.02
N LEU A 120 -2.49 5.91 7.22
CA LEU A 120 -3.02 6.49 8.45
C LEU A 120 -2.21 7.75 8.75
N TYR A 121 -2.86 8.89 8.85
CA TYR A 121 -2.31 10.18 9.29
C TYR A 121 -2.68 10.44 10.76
N LYS A 122 -2.10 11.50 11.33
CA LYS A 122 -2.32 12.00 12.71
C LYS A 122 -3.77 11.76 13.17
N GLU A 123 -3.93 11.34 14.42
CA GLU A 123 -5.23 11.11 15.07
C GLU A 123 -6.14 10.06 14.41
N GLY A 124 -5.58 9.21 13.54
CA GLY A 124 -6.31 8.11 12.93
C GLY A 124 -7.04 8.47 11.63
N GLN A 125 -6.74 9.64 11.06
CA GLN A 125 -7.30 10.04 9.76
C GLN A 125 -6.77 9.13 8.64
N LEU A 126 -7.66 8.54 7.84
CA LEU A 126 -7.27 7.77 6.67
C LEU A 126 -7.16 8.68 5.45
N MET A 127 -6.04 8.56 4.73
CA MET A 127 -5.80 9.32 3.51
C MET A 127 -5.33 8.42 2.39
N LEU A 128 -5.80 8.72 1.17
CA LEU A 128 -5.31 8.09 -0.04
C LEU A 128 -4.24 8.98 -0.66
N HIS A 129 -2.99 8.52 -0.64
CA HIS A 129 -1.85 9.20 -1.23
C HIS A 129 -1.55 8.62 -2.61
N ASP A 130 -1.37 9.48 -3.62
CA ASP A 130 -0.95 9.09 -4.96
C ASP A 130 0.50 9.55 -5.21
N PRO A 131 1.49 8.64 -5.14
CA PRO A 131 2.89 8.98 -5.39
C PRO A 131 3.16 9.49 -6.80
N SER A 132 2.26 9.23 -7.76
CA SER A 132 2.41 9.73 -9.13
C SER A 132 1.97 11.17 -9.29
N GLN A 133 1.19 11.70 -8.35
CA GLN A 133 0.57 13.00 -8.53
C GLN A 133 1.44 14.18 -8.12
N HIS A 134 2.41 14.12 -7.21
CA HIS A 134 3.21 15.31 -6.87
C HIS A 134 4.61 15.06 -6.25
N GLU A 135 5.60 15.81 -6.75
CA GLU A 135 6.87 16.16 -6.09
C GLU A 135 6.67 17.25 -5.00
N LYS A 136 5.44 17.71 -4.76
CA LYS A 136 5.15 18.94 -3.99
C LYS A 136 4.55 18.74 -2.60
N ASP A 137 3.96 17.59 -2.30
CA ASP A 137 3.09 17.53 -1.11
C ASP A 137 3.77 17.03 0.16
N ILE A 138 4.97 16.42 0.12
CA ILE A 138 5.54 15.75 1.31
C ILE A 138 6.36 16.70 2.20
N ASP A 139 6.85 17.82 1.65
CA ASP A 139 7.56 18.82 2.47
C ASP A 139 6.64 19.86 3.10
N ASP A 140 5.42 20.06 2.56
CA ASP A 140 4.46 21.06 3.08
C ASP A 140 3.63 20.56 4.29
N PHE A 141 3.66 19.26 4.62
CA PHE A 141 2.89 18.74 5.77
C PHE A 141 3.50 19.06 7.16
N ASP A 142 4.73 19.58 7.20
CA ASP A 142 5.40 20.03 8.43
C ASP A 142 5.56 21.57 8.51
N THR A 143 5.07 22.35 7.53
CA THR A 143 5.26 23.82 7.47
C THR A 143 4.05 24.64 7.91
N GLN A 144 3.22 24.13 8.82
CA GLN A 144 2.12 24.90 9.43
C GLN A 144 2.14 25.00 10.95
N GLU A 145 3.29 24.73 11.60
CA GLU A 145 3.43 24.89 13.07
C GLU A 145 4.65 25.72 13.51
N ASN A 146 5.27 26.53 12.65
CA ASN A 146 6.28 27.49 13.09
C ASN A 146 6.27 28.74 12.21
N GLU A 147 5.35 29.66 12.50
CA GLU A 147 5.53 31.11 12.37
C GLU A 147 4.32 31.81 12.99
N GLN A 148 4.34 31.95 14.33
CA GLN A 148 3.54 32.94 15.04
C GLN A 148 4.45 33.67 16.04
N GLU A 149 5.06 34.74 15.55
CA GLU A 149 5.22 35.98 16.32
C GLU A 149 5.43 37.15 15.35
N SER A 150 4.33 37.73 14.88
CA SER A 150 4.22 39.17 14.63
C SER A 150 2.76 39.56 14.37
N GLU A 151 2.41 40.71 14.93
CA GLU A 151 1.09 41.29 15.10
C GLU A 151 0.48 41.85 13.80
N GLU A 152 -0.86 41.88 13.77
CA GLU A 152 -1.76 42.81 13.04
C GLU A 152 -1.74 42.88 11.50
N GLU A 153 -2.83 42.45 10.84
CA GLU A 153 -3.84 43.33 10.21
C GLU A 153 -4.96 42.53 9.49
N GLU A 154 -6.18 43.08 9.50
CA GLU A 154 -7.44 42.47 9.07
C GLU A 154 -7.74 42.55 7.54
N SER A 155 -8.19 41.43 6.94
CA SER A 155 -9.26 41.29 5.89
C SER A 155 -9.02 41.83 4.45
N PRO A 156 -9.70 41.33 3.36
CA PRO A 156 -10.84 40.40 3.28
C PRO A 156 -10.77 39.23 2.27
N LEU A 157 -11.57 38.20 2.58
CA LEU A 157 -12.33 37.29 1.68
C LEU A 157 -11.98 37.27 0.18
N ALA A 158 -11.48 36.13 -0.30
CA ALA A 158 -11.73 35.65 -1.66
C ALA A 158 -12.27 34.21 -1.63
N TYR A 159 -13.45 34.07 -2.21
CA TYR A 159 -14.29 32.88 -2.30
C TYR A 159 -13.72 31.81 -3.24
N ALA A 160 -13.90 30.55 -2.82
CA ALA A 160 -14.39 29.38 -3.55
C ALA A 160 -13.70 28.92 -4.87
N GLN A 161 -13.31 27.63 -4.88
CA GLN A 161 -13.97 26.65 -5.76
C GLN A 161 -13.88 25.22 -5.20
N VAL A 162 -15.00 24.78 -4.63
CA VAL A 162 -15.39 23.37 -4.62
C VAL A 162 -15.90 23.06 -6.03
N VAL A 163 -15.40 21.99 -6.65
CA VAL A 163 -16.08 21.28 -7.73
C VAL A 163 -16.03 19.79 -7.37
N GLY A 164 -17.14 19.29 -6.80
CA GLY A 164 -17.53 17.89 -6.94
C GLY A 164 -17.80 17.62 -8.43
N GLU A 165 -17.73 16.40 -8.94
CA GLU A 165 -18.58 15.28 -8.57
C GLU A 165 -17.89 13.97 -8.96
N TYR A 166 -17.79 13.02 -8.02
CA TYR A 166 -17.81 11.61 -8.36
C TYR A 166 -18.59 10.86 -7.28
N ALA A 167 -19.89 10.73 -7.51
CA ALA A 167 -20.75 9.81 -6.80
C ALA A 167 -20.75 8.50 -7.59
N GLU A 168 -19.91 7.54 -7.18
CA GLU A 168 -20.18 6.15 -7.52
C GLU A 168 -20.92 5.50 -6.35
N SER A 169 -22.23 5.36 -6.56
CA SER A 169 -23.08 4.42 -5.84
C SER A 169 -22.46 3.03 -5.84
N LEU A 170 -21.92 2.60 -4.70
CA LEU A 170 -21.76 1.18 -4.42
C LEU A 170 -23.13 0.60 -4.04
N MET A 171 -23.99 0.40 -5.04
CA MET A 171 -25.04 -0.61 -4.90
C MET A 171 -24.34 -1.97 -4.91
N SER A 172 -24.24 -2.57 -3.72
CA SER A 172 -23.85 -3.97 -3.57
C SER A 172 -24.79 -4.85 -4.39
N PRO A 173 -24.32 -5.73 -5.28
CA PRO A 173 -25.18 -6.70 -5.97
C PRO A 173 -25.63 -7.86 -5.06
N TYR A 174 -25.30 -7.84 -3.76
CA TYR A 174 -25.72 -8.87 -2.81
C TYR A 174 -26.76 -8.33 -1.82
N GLY A 175 -27.96 -8.07 -2.33
CA GLY A 175 -29.18 -7.92 -1.54
C GLY A 175 -30.06 -9.15 -1.73
N ILE A 176 -29.76 -10.26 -1.04
CA ILE A 176 -30.72 -11.38 -0.91
C ILE A 176 -31.67 -10.99 0.22
N LEU A 177 -32.83 -10.45 -0.13
CA LEU A 177 -33.97 -10.41 0.77
C LEU A 177 -34.54 -11.82 0.85
N TYR A 178 -34.35 -12.48 1.99
CA TYR A 178 -35.18 -13.63 2.32
C TYR A 178 -36.56 -13.10 2.73
N ASP A 179 -37.55 -13.36 1.89
CA ASP A 179 -38.95 -13.24 2.24
C ASP A 179 -39.30 -14.43 3.15
N TYR A 180 -39.21 -14.21 4.47
CA TYR A 180 -39.69 -15.13 5.49
C TYR A 180 -41.04 -14.64 6.03
N ASP A 181 -42.07 -14.56 5.18
CA ASP A 181 -43.45 -14.49 5.67
C ASP A 181 -44.50 -15.02 4.68
N SER A 182 -44.23 -16.19 4.09
CA SER A 182 -45.25 -16.95 3.34
C SER A 182 -45.34 -18.43 3.74
N LEU A 183 -45.21 -18.75 5.03
CA LEU A 183 -45.57 -20.07 5.56
C LEU A 183 -46.19 -19.99 6.97
N LEU A 184 -47.32 -19.30 7.11
CA LEU A 184 -48.30 -19.57 8.16
C LEU A 184 -49.70 -19.57 7.53
N SER A 185 -50.02 -20.67 6.85
CA SER A 185 -51.38 -21.08 6.51
C SER A 185 -51.39 -22.58 6.33
N ARG A 186 -51.43 -23.30 7.44
CA ARG A 186 -51.88 -24.69 7.53
C ARG A 186 -52.04 -25.10 8.98
N GLU A 187 -53.20 -24.77 9.55
CA GLU A 187 -54.06 -25.70 10.29
C GLU A 187 -55.52 -25.34 9.99
#